data_AF-A0A362XA99-F1
#
_entry.id   AF-A0A362XA99-F1
#
_cell.length_a   1.000
_cell.length_b   1.000
_cell.length_c   1.000
_cell.angle_alpha   90.00
_cell.angle_beta   90.00
_cell.angle_gamma   90.00
#
_symmetry.space_group_name_H-M   'P 1'
#
loop_
_entity.id
_entity.type
_entity.pdbx_description
1 polymer ?
#
loop_
_entity_poly.entity_id
_entity_poly.type
_entity_poly.pdbx_seq_one_letter_code
_entity_poly.pdbx_strand_id
1 'polypeptide(L)'
;PIHYPPVKPEDRKAIRAAAHGDINLITLLMGAHGKGLQVQRLDGIYVDAIAEPDELMINVGDMLSRLTNNRLKSTIHRVVNPDEHIVNESRYSIPFFMHPKREMPLNCLESCVSDHSPKQFKDCTAGEYLDERLRELGLLK
;
A
#
# COMPACT_ATOMS: atom_id res chain seq x y z
N PRO A 1 -1.57 -15.70 -0.17
CA PRO A 1 -2.64 -15.22 -1.08
C PRO A 1 -3.82 -14.71 -0.25
N ILE A 2 -4.48 -13.65 -0.69
CA ILE A 2 -5.71 -13.13 -0.10
C ILE A 2 -6.87 -13.61 -0.98
N HIS A 3 -7.86 -14.26 -0.36
CA HIS A 3 -9.08 -14.70 -1.03
C HIS A 3 -10.23 -13.80 -0.60
N TYR A 4 -10.85 -13.14 -1.57
CA TYR A 4 -12.09 -12.40 -1.40
C TYR A 4 -13.24 -13.27 -1.94
N PRO A 5 -14.10 -13.83 -1.07
CA PRO A 5 -15.21 -14.67 -1.50
C PRO A 5 -16.25 -13.87 -2.30
N PRO A 6 -17.16 -14.57 -3.02
CA PRO A 6 -18.31 -13.94 -3.66
C PRO A 6 -19.10 -13.09 -2.67
N VAL A 7 -19.58 -11.94 -3.10
CA VAL A 7 -20.31 -10.99 -2.25
C VAL A 7 -21.77 -11.42 -2.20
N LYS A 8 -22.34 -11.53 -1.01
CA LYS A 8 -23.78 -11.77 -0.88
C LYS A 8 -24.56 -10.47 -1.11
N PRO A 9 -25.82 -10.53 -1.56
CA PRO A 9 -26.63 -9.34 -1.80
C PRO A 9 -26.71 -8.37 -0.60
N GLU A 10 -26.69 -8.88 0.62
CA GLU A 10 -26.71 -8.13 1.88
C GLU A 10 -25.41 -7.35 2.15
N ASP A 11 -24.28 -7.78 1.60
CA ASP A 11 -22.95 -7.22 1.88
C ASP A 11 -22.45 -6.27 0.78
N ARG A 12 -23.35 -5.80 -0.10
CA ARG A 12 -22.99 -4.96 -1.27
C ARG A 12 -22.23 -3.70 -0.93
N LYS A 13 -22.49 -3.09 0.23
CA LYS A 13 -21.80 -1.87 0.70
C LYS A 13 -20.53 -2.15 1.51
N ALA A 14 -20.19 -3.43 1.75
CA ALA A 14 -19.01 -3.79 2.50
C ALA A 14 -17.73 -3.41 1.74
N ILE A 15 -16.68 -3.11 2.50
CA ILE A 15 -15.35 -2.86 1.97
C ILE A 15 -14.55 -4.15 2.17
N ARG A 16 -13.96 -4.66 1.09
CA ARG A 16 -13.17 -5.90 1.09
C ARG A 16 -11.79 -5.71 1.75
N ALA A 17 -11.19 -4.53 1.60
CA ALA A 17 -10.03 -4.09 2.37
C ALA A 17 -10.13 -2.58 2.61
N ALA A 18 -10.05 -2.18 3.89
CA ALA A 18 -10.16 -0.78 4.30
C ALA A 18 -9.06 0.09 3.67
N ALA A 19 -9.27 1.41 3.65
CA ALA A 19 -8.27 2.35 3.17
C ALA A 19 -7.02 2.32 4.06
N HIS A 20 -5.86 2.05 3.47
CA HIS A 20 -4.57 2.01 4.18
C HIS A 20 -3.41 2.34 3.24
N GLY A 21 -2.24 2.59 3.83
CA GLY A 21 -0.95 2.59 3.16
C GLY A 21 -0.14 1.36 3.60
N ASP A 22 0.85 1.01 2.80
CA ASP A 22 1.75 -0.12 3.07
C ASP A 22 2.96 0.36 3.87
N ILE A 23 3.31 -0.32 4.97
CA ILE A 23 4.45 0.10 5.82
C ILE A 23 5.81 -0.18 5.15
N ASN A 24 5.88 -1.20 4.30
CA ASN A 24 7.09 -1.75 3.70
C ASN A 24 7.76 -0.83 2.66
N LEU A 25 8.78 -1.33 1.95
CA LEU A 25 9.51 -0.55 0.95
C LEU A 25 8.69 -0.40 -0.34
N ILE A 26 8.37 -1.54 -0.94
CA ILE A 26 7.49 -1.65 -2.12
C ILE A 26 6.63 -2.90 -1.99
N THR A 27 5.46 -2.87 -2.60
CA THR A 27 4.57 -4.04 -2.72
C THR A 27 4.42 -4.38 -4.20
N LEU A 28 4.55 -5.66 -4.53
CA LEU A 28 4.25 -6.20 -5.86
C LEU A 28 2.95 -6.97 -5.78
N LEU A 29 1.99 -6.63 -6.63
CA LEU A 29 0.65 -7.21 -6.61
C LEU A 29 0.40 -7.99 -7.89
N MET A 30 0.40 -9.33 -7.76
CA MET A 30 -0.01 -10.25 -8.82
C MET A 30 -1.50 -10.53 -8.72
N GLY A 31 -2.18 -10.67 -9.86
CA GLY A 31 -3.62 -10.94 -9.87
C GLY A 31 -4.48 -9.71 -9.58
N ALA A 32 -3.96 -8.51 -9.84
CA ALA A 32 -4.76 -7.28 -9.84
C ALA A 32 -5.69 -7.17 -11.08
N HIS A 33 -5.92 -8.28 -11.78
CA HIS A 33 -6.80 -8.37 -12.94
C HIS A 33 -8.25 -8.34 -12.42
N GLY A 34 -8.87 -7.17 -12.49
CA GLY A 34 -10.27 -6.98 -12.12
C GLY A 34 -10.51 -5.72 -11.28
N LYS A 35 -11.66 -5.11 -11.50
CA LYS A 35 -12.13 -3.92 -10.77
C LYS A 35 -12.22 -4.18 -9.27
N GLY A 36 -11.95 -3.17 -8.46
CA GLY A 36 -12.13 -3.18 -7.00
C GLY A 36 -10.94 -2.62 -6.23
N LEU A 37 -9.71 -2.77 -6.72
CA LEU A 37 -8.57 -2.04 -6.15
C LEU A 37 -8.66 -0.57 -6.54
N GLN A 38 -8.59 0.32 -5.57
CA GLN A 38 -8.62 1.76 -5.79
C GLN A 38 -7.47 2.45 -5.07
N VAL A 39 -6.89 3.45 -5.72
CA VAL A 39 -5.83 4.32 -5.16
C VAL A 39 -6.39 5.72 -5.01
N GLN A 40 -6.05 6.39 -3.90
CA GLN A 40 -6.45 7.75 -3.61
C GLN A 40 -5.48 8.76 -4.25
N ARG A 41 -6.01 9.64 -5.08
CA ARG A 41 -5.29 10.79 -5.63
C ARG A 41 -5.09 11.88 -4.56
N LEU A 42 -4.22 12.84 -4.84
CA LEU A 42 -3.92 13.96 -3.93
C LEU A 42 -5.13 14.87 -3.65
N ASP A 43 -6.11 14.90 -4.57
CA ASP A 43 -7.40 15.61 -4.39
C ASP A 43 -8.41 14.80 -3.56
N GLY A 44 -8.02 13.65 -3.02
CA GLY A 44 -8.84 12.78 -2.20
C GLY A 44 -9.74 11.82 -2.99
N ILE A 45 -9.74 11.91 -4.33
CA ILE A 45 -10.58 11.09 -5.20
C ILE A 45 -9.95 9.70 -5.38
N TYR A 46 -10.77 8.66 -5.25
CA TYR A 46 -10.36 7.28 -5.55
C TYR A 46 -10.48 6.99 -7.03
N VAL A 47 -9.44 6.38 -7.60
CA VAL A 47 -9.43 5.87 -8.97
C VAL A 47 -9.17 4.38 -8.98
N ASP A 48 -9.77 3.66 -9.93
CA ASP A 48 -9.53 2.24 -10.10
C ASP A 48 -8.09 2.02 -10.56
N ALA A 49 -7.42 1.05 -9.94
CA ALA A 49 -6.09 0.62 -10.32
C ALA A 49 -6.21 -0.77 -10.97
N ILE A 50 -6.03 -0.79 -12.28
CA ILE A 50 -6.24 -1.96 -13.14
C ILE A 50 -4.90 -2.30 -13.80
N ALA A 51 -4.50 -3.56 -13.74
CA ALA A 51 -3.33 -4.09 -14.44
C ALA A 51 -3.77 -5.14 -15.46
N GLU A 52 -3.15 -5.12 -16.65
CA GLU A 52 -3.36 -6.13 -17.68
C GLU A 52 -2.89 -7.52 -17.22
N PRO A 53 -3.34 -8.63 -17.84
CA PRO A 53 -3.01 -10.01 -17.45
C PRO A 53 -1.51 -10.32 -17.29
N ASP A 54 -0.64 -9.62 -18.02
CA ASP A 54 0.81 -9.76 -18.03
C ASP A 54 1.55 -8.64 -17.26
N GLU A 55 0.81 -7.79 -16.56
CA GLU A 55 1.35 -6.68 -15.78
C GLU A 55 1.37 -6.96 -14.27
N LEU A 56 2.30 -6.29 -13.60
CA LEU A 56 2.38 -6.24 -12.15
C LEU A 56 2.07 -4.82 -11.67
N MET A 57 1.17 -4.71 -10.70
CA MET A 57 0.98 -3.46 -10.00
C MET A 57 2.01 -3.33 -8.89
N ILE A 58 2.73 -2.20 -8.86
CA ILE A 58 3.75 -1.92 -7.86
C ILE A 58 3.40 -0.62 -7.17
N ASN A 59 3.32 -0.64 -5.84
CA ASN A 59 3.16 0.57 -5.05
C ASN A 59 4.33 0.80 -4.10
N VAL A 60 4.56 2.08 -3.83
CA VAL A 60 5.52 2.58 -2.84
C VAL A 60 4.90 2.44 -1.47
N GLY A 61 5.65 1.93 -0.51
CA GLY A 61 5.26 1.94 0.91
C GLY A 61 5.96 3.03 1.71
N ASP A 62 5.58 3.15 2.97
CA ASP A 62 6.00 4.19 3.90
C ASP A 62 7.53 4.22 4.07
N MET A 63 8.20 3.07 4.09
CA MET A 63 9.66 3.01 4.18
C MET A 63 10.36 3.69 3.00
N LEU A 64 9.89 3.47 1.76
CA LEU A 64 10.49 4.12 0.59
C LEU A 64 10.10 5.60 0.51
N SER A 65 8.87 5.95 0.93
CA SER A 65 8.45 7.34 1.08
C SER A 65 9.37 8.10 2.04
N ARG A 66 9.67 7.51 3.20
CA ARG A 66 10.61 8.05 4.19
C ARG A 66 12.03 8.18 3.62
N LEU A 67 12.55 7.10 3.04
CA LEU A 67 13.90 7.02 2.47
C LEU A 67 14.13 8.13 1.43
N THR A 68 13.11 8.42 0.61
CA THR A 68 13.17 9.45 -0.44
C THR A 68 12.74 10.84 0.03
N ASN A 69 12.65 11.09 1.34
CA ASN A 69 12.20 12.36 1.92
C ASN A 69 10.85 12.83 1.31
N ASN A 70 9.90 11.91 1.16
CA ASN A 70 8.60 12.10 0.55
C ASN A 70 8.60 12.52 -0.94
N ARG A 71 9.68 12.27 -1.70
CA ARG A 71 9.67 12.44 -3.17
C ARG A 71 8.84 11.37 -3.86
N LEU A 72 8.96 10.12 -3.45
CA LEU A 72 8.03 9.06 -3.79
C LEU A 72 6.98 8.97 -2.69
N LYS A 73 5.69 8.89 -3.06
CA LYS A 73 4.58 8.92 -2.10
C LYS A 73 4.09 7.50 -1.82
N SER A 74 3.99 7.15 -0.55
CA SER A 74 3.13 6.04 -0.11
C SER A 74 1.67 6.48 -0.29
N THR A 75 0.95 5.81 -1.20
CA THR A 75 -0.43 6.20 -1.55
C THR A 75 -1.44 5.36 -0.80
N ILE A 76 -2.50 6.01 -0.34
CA ILE A 76 -3.62 5.31 0.29
C ILE A 76 -4.38 4.53 -0.78
N HIS A 77 -4.67 3.28 -0.49
CA HIS A 77 -5.43 2.41 -1.37
C HIS A 77 -6.43 1.57 -0.58
N ARG A 78 -7.45 1.05 -1.26
CA ARG A 78 -8.51 0.22 -0.68
C ARG A 78 -8.98 -0.83 -1.69
N VAL A 79 -9.70 -1.85 -1.20
CA VAL A 79 -10.40 -2.79 -2.07
C VAL A 79 -11.90 -2.71 -1.80
N VAL A 80 -12.66 -2.25 -2.78
CA VAL A 80 -14.12 -2.18 -2.74
C VAL A 80 -14.74 -3.42 -3.40
N ASN A 81 -16.03 -3.63 -3.17
CA ASN A 81 -16.79 -4.63 -3.92
C ASN A 81 -16.82 -4.26 -5.41
N PRO A 82 -16.78 -5.26 -6.31
CA PRO A 82 -16.92 -5.02 -7.75
C PRO A 82 -18.34 -4.58 -8.11
N ASP A 83 -18.51 -4.05 -9.32
CA ASP A 83 -19.81 -3.65 -9.89
C ASP A 83 -20.85 -4.78 -9.82
N GLU A 84 -22.15 -4.42 -9.84
CA GLU A 84 -23.28 -5.33 -9.58
C GLU A 84 -23.33 -6.58 -10.48
N HIS A 85 -22.67 -6.54 -11.64
CA HIS A 85 -22.63 -7.64 -12.60
C HIS A 85 -21.62 -8.76 -12.26
N ILE A 86 -20.71 -8.54 -11.29
CA ILE A 86 -19.59 -9.47 -10.96
C ILE A 86 -19.68 -9.96 -9.49
N VAL A 87 -20.85 -9.80 -8.86
CA VAL A 87 -21.07 -10.08 -7.43
C VAL A 87 -20.86 -11.56 -7.06
N ASN A 88 -20.95 -12.47 -8.03
CA ASN A 88 -20.87 -13.92 -7.83
C ASN A 88 -19.45 -14.52 -7.99
N GLU A 89 -18.41 -13.72 -8.24
CA GLU A 89 -17.07 -14.23 -8.49
C GLU A 89 -16.12 -14.04 -7.30
N SER A 90 -15.25 -15.04 -7.08
CA SER A 90 -14.13 -14.93 -6.15
C SER A 90 -13.03 -14.06 -6.76
N ARG A 91 -12.40 -13.22 -5.94
CA ARG A 91 -11.18 -12.51 -6.31
C ARG A 91 -10.01 -13.05 -5.50
N TYR A 92 -8.90 -13.32 -6.18
CA TYR A 92 -7.63 -13.67 -5.54
C TYR A 92 -6.64 -12.54 -5.74
N SER A 93 -5.81 -12.31 -4.73
CA SER A 93 -4.74 -11.33 -4.79
C SER A 93 -3.50 -11.91 -4.12
N ILE A 94 -2.33 -11.71 -4.72
CA ILE A 94 -1.07 -12.20 -4.16
C ILE A 94 -0.14 -11.00 -3.97
N PRO A 95 -0.30 -10.24 -2.86
CA PRO A 95 0.64 -9.19 -2.53
C PRO A 95 1.95 -9.79 -2.03
N PHE A 96 3.05 -9.27 -2.54
CA PHE A 96 4.40 -9.54 -2.06
C PHE A 96 4.96 -8.26 -1.43
N PHE A 97 5.01 -8.23 -0.11
CA PHE A 97 5.51 -7.10 0.67
C PHE A 97 7.02 -7.18 0.82
N MET A 98 7.75 -6.31 0.11
CA MET A 98 9.20 -6.28 0.17
C MET A 98 9.66 -5.33 1.28
N HIS A 99 10.38 -5.86 2.27
CA HIS A 99 11.00 -5.08 3.33
C HIS A 99 12.52 -4.98 3.14
N PRO A 100 13.13 -3.86 3.57
CA PRO A 100 14.57 -3.81 3.79
C PRO A 100 14.98 -4.75 4.93
N LYS A 101 16.28 -5.09 5.00
CA LYS A 101 16.85 -5.73 6.20
C LYS A 101 16.67 -4.81 7.41
N ARG A 102 16.39 -5.38 8.58
CA ARG A 102 16.08 -4.61 9.79
C ARG A 102 17.18 -3.62 10.17
N GLU A 103 18.44 -3.97 9.92
CA GLU A 103 19.63 -3.17 10.26
C GLU A 103 19.92 -2.05 9.23
N MET A 104 19.22 -2.04 8.09
CA MET A 104 19.43 -1.02 7.07
C MET A 104 19.08 0.37 7.62
N PRO A 105 19.97 1.37 7.50
CA PRO A 105 19.62 2.76 7.78
C PRO A 105 18.49 3.23 6.86
N LEU A 106 17.41 3.73 7.45
CA LEU A 106 16.25 4.29 6.76
C LEU A 106 16.27 5.83 6.78
N ASN A 107 17.49 6.38 6.79
CA ASN A 107 17.77 7.80 6.81
C ASN A 107 17.38 8.41 5.45
N CYS A 108 16.95 9.67 5.42
CA CYS A 108 16.69 10.36 4.15
C CYS A 108 17.95 10.31 3.27
N LEU A 109 17.79 9.90 2.01
CA LEU A 109 18.86 9.94 1.02
C LEU A 109 19.37 11.38 0.87
N GLU A 110 20.69 11.56 0.85
CA GLU A 110 21.31 12.88 0.72
C GLU A 110 20.83 13.64 -0.52
N SER A 111 20.64 12.94 -1.64
CA SER A 111 20.12 13.50 -2.89
C SER A 111 18.66 13.96 -2.82
N CYS A 112 17.93 13.56 -1.77
CA CYS A 112 16.56 13.95 -1.50
C CYS A 112 16.44 15.09 -0.47
N VAL A 113 17.57 15.59 0.05
CA VAL A 113 17.63 16.71 1.00
C VAL A 113 18.28 17.92 0.33
N SER A 114 17.69 19.10 0.52
CA SER A 114 18.20 20.38 0.02
C SER A 114 17.59 21.53 0.81
N ASP A 115 18.05 22.76 0.58
CA ASP A 115 17.46 23.96 1.21
C ASP A 115 15.96 24.11 0.91
N HIS A 116 15.51 23.67 -0.27
CA HIS A 116 14.11 23.71 -0.70
C HIS A 116 13.28 22.51 -0.23
N SER A 117 13.95 21.44 0.22
CA SER A 117 13.33 20.22 0.73
C SER A 117 14.17 19.70 1.88
N PRO A 118 14.10 20.34 3.07
CA PRO A 118 14.90 19.94 4.21
C PRO A 118 14.52 18.53 4.67
N LYS A 119 15.41 17.90 5.43
CA LYS A 119 15.21 16.57 5.98
C LYS A 119 13.98 16.55 6.89
N GLN A 120 12.96 15.76 6.55
CA GLN A 120 11.69 15.71 7.27
C GLN A 120 11.65 14.65 8.38
N PHE A 121 12.54 13.65 8.29
CA PHE A 121 12.50 12.49 9.16
C PHE A 121 13.79 12.36 9.98
N LYS A 122 13.65 11.92 11.23
CA LYS A 122 14.80 11.54 12.07
C LYS A 122 15.48 10.29 11.51
N ASP A 123 16.73 10.09 11.86
CA ASP A 123 17.42 8.86 11.49
C ASP A 123 16.90 7.69 12.32
N CYS A 124 16.77 6.55 11.67
CA CYS A 124 16.39 5.27 12.29
C CYS A 124 16.78 4.13 11.34
N THR A 125 16.75 2.92 11.85
CA THR A 125 16.82 1.69 11.07
C THR A 125 15.44 1.27 10.57
N ALA A 126 15.40 0.44 9.52
CA ALA A 126 14.14 -0.12 9.03
C ALA A 126 13.43 -0.97 10.09
N GLY A 127 14.18 -1.65 10.97
CA GLY A 127 13.64 -2.43 12.08
C GLY A 127 12.95 -1.55 13.13
N GLU A 128 13.59 -0.46 13.55
CA GLU A 128 13.00 0.50 14.49
C GLU A 128 11.71 1.11 13.93
N TYR A 129 11.73 1.52 12.66
CA TYR A 129 10.55 2.07 12.02
C TYR A 129 9.41 1.04 11.90
N LEU A 130 9.72 -0.21 11.54
CA LEU A 130 8.72 -1.26 11.49
C LEU A 130 8.07 -1.48 12.87
N ASP A 131 8.88 -1.58 13.92
CA ASP A 131 8.40 -1.83 15.27
C ASP A 131 7.54 -0.64 15.80
N GLU A 132 7.92 0.60 15.47
CA GLU A 132 7.13 1.82 15.73
C GLU A 132 5.74 1.70 15.09
N ARG A 133 5.68 1.42 13.78
CA ARG A 133 4.40 1.33 13.04
C ARG A 133 3.52 0.19 13.51
N LEU A 134 4.12 -0.95 13.84
CA LEU A 134 3.38 -2.09 14.38
C LEU A 134 2.78 -1.78 15.78
N ARG A 135 3.45 -0.98 16.61
CA ARG A 135 2.88 -0.49 17.88
C ARG A 135 1.73 0.48 17.65
N GLU A 136 1.87 1.43 16.73
CA GLU A 136 0.80 2.38 16.38
C GLU A 136 -0.45 1.68 15.83
N LEU A 137 -0.27 0.58 15.10
CA LEU A 137 -1.36 -0.28 14.63
C LEU A 137 -1.92 -1.24 15.70
N GLY A 138 -1.34 -1.27 16.89
CA GLY A 138 -1.74 -2.18 17.97
C GLY A 138 -1.39 -3.65 17.72
N LEU A 139 -0.50 -3.94 16.77
CA LEU A 139 -0.05 -5.29 16.42
C LEU A 139 1.14 -5.76 17.27
N LEU A 140 1.91 -4.82 17.84
CA LEU A 140 2.90 -5.07 18.87
C LEU A 140 2.52 -4.32 20.15
N LYS A 141 2.60 -5.02 21.28
CA LYS A 141 2.37 -4.44 22.62
C LYS A 141 3.66 -3.86 23.20
#